data_AF-A0A943SK35-F1
#
_entry.id   AF-A0A943SK35-F1
#
_cell.length_a   1.000
_cell.length_b   1.000
_cell.length_c   1.000
_cell.angle_alpha   90.00
_cell.angle_beta   90.00
_cell.angle_gamma   90.00
#
_symmetry.space_group_name_H-M   'P 1'
#
loop_
_entity.id
_entity.type
_entity.pdbx_description
1 polymer ?
#
loop_
_entity_poly.entity_id
_entity_poly.type
_entity_poly.pdbx_seq_one_letter_code
_entity_poly.pdbx_strand_id
1 'polypeptide(L)' 'GLGMGLATGKAVDAVARQPEASGKINSILLLGLALTESTAIYGFVSALIMMFTLA' A
#
# COMPACT_ATOMS: atom_id res chain seq x y z
N GLY A 1 0.04 -8.19 -0.15
CA GLY A 1 -0.53 -8.66 1.14
C GLY A 1 0.48 -8.61 2.27
N LEU A 2 1.36 -9.61 2.38
CA LEU A 2 2.29 -9.78 3.51
C LEU A 2 3.15 -8.53 3.82
N GLY A 3 3.76 -7.92 2.80
CA GLY A 3 4.59 -6.73 2.97
C GLY A 3 3.82 -5.52 3.54
N MET A 4 2.56 -5.36 3.17
CA MET A 4 1.69 -4.30 3.71
C MET A 4 1.33 -4.56 5.17
N GLY A 5 1.04 -5.82 5.53
CA GLY A 5 0.80 -6.21 6.93
C GLY A 5 2.01 -5.93 7.82
N LEU A 6 3.23 -6.23 7.34
CA LEU A 6 4.47 -5.91 8.04
C LEU A 6 4.71 -4.41 8.17
N ALA A 7 4.49 -3.64 7.10
CA ALA A 7 4.62 -2.18 7.12
C ALA A 7 3.63 -1.53 8.10
N THR A 8 2.38 -1.98 8.10
CA THR A 8 1.35 -1.51 9.04
C THR A 8 1.71 -1.88 10.48
N GLY A 9 2.19 -3.11 10.74
CA GLY A 9 2.64 -3.49 12.08
C GLY A 9 3.79 -2.61 12.58
N LYS A 10 4.78 -2.31 11.73
CA LYS A 10 5.87 -1.39 12.05
C LYS A 10 5.39 0.04 12.30
N ALA A 11 4.38 0.50 11.55
CA ALA A 11 3.78 1.80 11.77
C ALA A 11 3.05 1.88 13.12
N VAL A 12 2.32 0.83 13.50
CA VAL A 12 1.68 0.74 14.84
C VAL A 12 2.73 0.79 15.94
N ASP A 13 3.81 0.02 15.84
CA ASP A 13 4.93 0.06 16.80
C ASP A 13 5.56 1.46 16.89
N ALA A 14 5.71 2.15 15.75
CA ALA A 14 6.26 3.49 15.69
C ALA A 14 5.32 4.52 16.35
N VAL A 15 4.01 4.42 16.11
CA VAL A 15 2.99 5.26 16.76
C VAL A 15 2.96 5.01 18.26
N ALA A 16 3.06 3.76 18.71
CA ALA A 16 3.09 3.41 20.13
C ALA A 16 4.32 4.00 20.85
N ARG A 17 5.48 4.03 20.16
CA ARG A 17 6.69 4.67 20.69
C ARG A 17 6.63 6.19 20.67
N GLN A 18 5.95 6.77 19.68
CA GLN A 18 5.92 8.21 19.48
C GLN A 18 4.53 8.72 19.04
N PRO A 19 3.59 8.85 19.99
CA PRO A 19 2.18 9.15 19.69
C PRO A 19 1.98 10.50 19.00
N GLU A 20 2.78 11.52 19.33
CA GLU A 20 2.70 12.85 18.73
C GLU A 20 3.05 12.85 17.23
N ALA A 21 3.80 11.86 16.76
CA ALA A 21 4.16 11.69 15.36
C ALA A 21 3.12 10.88 14.55
N SER A 22 2.02 10.45 15.18
CA SER A 22 1.05 9.51 14.60
C SER A 22 0.50 9.95 13.25
N GLY A 23 0.13 11.23 13.11
CA GLY A 23 -0.38 11.77 11.84
C GLY A 23 0.63 11.64 10.69
N LYS A 24 1.91 11.92 10.96
CA LYS A 24 2.99 11.81 9.97
C LYS A 24 3.29 10.35 9.62
N ILE A 25 3.33 9.47 10.62
CA ILE A 25 3.57 8.02 10.42
C ILE A 25 2.46 7.43 9.55
N ASN A 26 1.20 7.70 9.88
CA ASN A 26 0.06 7.20 9.11
C ASN A 26 0.03 7.78 7.69
N SER A 27 0.38 9.05 7.49
CA SER A 27 0.45 9.64 6.15
C SER A 27 1.48 8.95 5.26
N ILE A 28 2.67 8.66 5.80
CA ILE A 28 3.73 7.94 5.07
C ILE A 28 3.31 6.49 4.80
N LEU A 29 2.73 5.80 5.79
CA LEU A 29 2.21 4.45 5.62
C LEU A 29 1.17 4.42 4.49
N LEU A 30 0.15 5.27 4.55
CA LEU A 30 -0.93 5.28 3.57
C LEU A 30 -0.43 5.57 2.16
N LEU A 31 0.53 6.50 2.01
CA LEU A 31 1.18 6.78 0.74
C LEU A 31 1.90 5.53 0.20
N GLY A 32 2.69 4.84 1.03
CA GLY A 32 3.38 3.61 0.62
C GLY A 32 2.43 2.48 0.25
N LEU A 33 1.35 2.30 1.01
CA LEU A 33 0.31 1.32 0.72
C LEU A 33 -0.42 1.64 -0.59
N ALA A 34 -0.79 2.90 -0.81
CA ALA A 34 -1.46 3.34 -2.02
C ALA A 34 -0.61 3.11 -3.28
N LEU A 35 0.70 3.37 -3.22
CA LEU A 35 1.63 3.09 -4.32
C LEU A 35 1.76 1.59 -4.61
N THR A 36 1.82 0.78 -3.55
CA THR A 36 1.88 -0.69 -3.66
C THR A 36 0.62 -1.24 -4.33
N GLU A 37 -0.55 -0.80 -3.88
CA GLU A 37 -1.85 -1.19 -4.44
C GLU A 37 -2.03 -0.69 -5.88
N SER A 38 -1.62 0.54 -6.18
CA SER A 38 -1.71 1.10 -7.54
C SER A 38 -0.98 0.24 -8.57
N THR A 39 0.20 -0.29 -8.21
CA THR A 39 0.97 -1.18 -9.08
C THR A 39 0.20 -2.46 -9.39
N ALA A 40 -0.47 -3.05 -8.40
CA ALA A 40 -1.30 -4.23 -8.59
C ALA A 40 -2.51 -3.93 -9.50
N ILE A 41 -3.16 -2.78 -9.31
CA ILE A 41 -4.29 -2.35 -10.14
C ILE A 41 -3.87 -2.14 -11.60
N TYR A 42 -2.74 -1.48 -11.87
CA TYR A 42 -2.26 -1.30 -13.24
C TYR A 42 -1.97 -2.64 -13.93
N GLY A 43 -1.33 -3.57 -13.21
CA GLY A 43 -1.10 -4.92 -13.72
C GLY A 43 -2.41 -5.64 -14.04
N PHE A 44 -3.38 -5.61 -13.14
CA PHE A 44 -4.69 -6.23 -13.34
C PHE A 44 -5.45 -5.63 -14.52
N VAL A 45 -5.54 -4.29 -14.61
CA VAL A 45 -6.23 -3.60 -15.71
C VAL A 45 -5.56 -3.90 -17.05
N SER A 46 -4.22 -3.89 -17.11
CA SER A 46 -3.49 -4.23 -18.33
C SER A 46 -3.77 -5.66 -18.79
N ALA A 47 -3.84 -6.62 -17.87
CA ALA A 47 -4.17 -8.01 -18.17
C ALA A 47 -5.62 -8.17 -18.69
N LEU A 48 -6.58 -7.45 -18.11
CA LEU A 48 -7.96 -7.43 -18.60
C LEU A 48 -8.05 -6.85 -20.01
N ILE A 49 -7.36 -5.74 -20.28
CA ILE A 49 -7.33 -5.14 -21.62
C ILE A 49 -6.79 -6.17 -22.62
N MET A 50 -5.63 -6.78 -22.35
CA MET A 50 -5.06 -7.81 -23.22
C MET A 50 -6.02 -8.98 -23.45
N MET A 51 -6.73 -9.45 -22.42
CA MET A 51 -7.67 -10.55 -22.51
C MET A 51 -8.91 -10.23 -23.36
N PHE A 52 -9.41 -9.00 -23.35
CA PHE A 52 -10.65 -8.64 -24.08
C PHE A 52 -10.41 -7.93 -25.41
N THR A 53 -9.21 -7.44 -25.69
CA THR A 53 -8.89 -6.77 -26.97
C THR A 53 -7.98 -7.57 -27.88
N LEU A 54 -7.12 -8.44 -27.34
CA LEU A 54 -6.15 -9.22 -28.12
C LEU A 54 -6.56 -10.70 -28.27
N ALA A 55 -7.44 -11.21 -27.42
CA ALA A 55 -8.00 -12.56 -27.54
C ALA A 55 -9.20 -12.61 -28.49
#